data_AF-A0A2N3AUR0-F1
#
_entry.id   AF-A0A2N3AUR0-F1
#
_cell.length_a   1.000
_cell.length_b   1.000
_cell.length_c   1.000
_cell.angle_alpha   90.00
_cell.angle_beta   90.00
_cell.angle_gamma   90.00
#
_symmetry.space_group_name_H-M   'P 1'
#
loop_
_entity.id
_entity.type
_entity.pdbx_description
1 polymer ?
#
loop_
_entity_poly.entity_id
_entity_poly.type
_entity_poly.pdbx_seq_one_letter_code
_entity_poly.pdbx_strand_id
1 'polypeptide(L)'
;MRICAPSFIALAAALASSLAAQEVDPAVATANAALEAAPVFDGHNDVPNQLRARVANQINGFDFADTSHTGESHPQASVMQTDLARLAQGKVGAQFWSVYVPSNPDEAEAVQQVIEQ
;
A
#
# COMPACT_ATOMS: atom_id res chain seq x y z
N MET A 1 -24.47 52.05 -24.88
CA MET A 1 -24.90 50.76 -25.47
C MET A 1 -24.03 49.67 -24.87
N ARG A 2 -24.64 48.61 -24.33
CA ARG A 2 -24.11 47.70 -23.31
C ARG A 2 -22.99 46.79 -23.86
N ILE A 3 -21.87 46.74 -23.14
CA ILE A 3 -20.80 45.75 -23.36
C ILE A 3 -21.27 44.45 -22.69
N CYS A 4 -21.65 43.45 -23.50
CA CYS A 4 -21.93 42.12 -23.00
C CYS A 4 -20.61 41.47 -22.55
N ALA A 5 -20.56 41.02 -21.30
CA ALA A 5 -19.54 40.12 -20.80
C ALA A 5 -20.17 38.71 -20.66
N PRO A 6 -20.03 37.80 -21.64
CA PRO A 6 -20.61 36.46 -21.56
C PRO A 6 -19.53 35.36 -21.45
N SER A 7 -18.32 35.64 -20.94
CA SER A 7 -17.21 34.68 -21.02
C SER A 7 -16.73 34.03 -19.72
N PHE A 8 -17.13 34.49 -18.53
CA PHE A 8 -16.65 33.88 -17.28
C PHE A 8 -17.51 32.71 -16.78
N ILE A 9 -18.81 32.70 -17.05
CA ILE A 9 -19.72 31.66 -16.54
C ILE A 9 -19.63 30.36 -17.35
N ALA A 10 -19.43 30.45 -18.66
CA ALA A 10 -19.34 29.27 -19.53
C ALA A 10 -18.07 28.43 -19.27
N LEU A 11 -16.95 29.08 -18.93
CA LEU A 11 -15.70 28.40 -18.63
C LEU A 11 -15.75 27.65 -17.28
N ALA A 12 -16.41 28.23 -16.27
CA ALA A 12 -16.60 27.58 -14.96
C ALA A 12 -17.51 26.34 -15.04
N ALA A 13 -18.56 26.37 -15.88
CA ALA A 13 -19.45 25.23 -16.08
C ALA A 13 -18.77 24.05 -16.82
N ALA A 14 -17.88 24.34 -17.78
CA ALA A 14 -17.13 23.31 -18.50
C ALA A 14 -16.11 22.58 -17.61
N LEU A 15 -15.46 23.29 -16.69
CA LEU A 15 -14.55 22.72 -15.68
C LEU A 15 -15.29 21.90 -14.61
N ALA A 16 -16.52 22.29 -14.26
CA ALA A 16 -17.35 21.54 -13.30
C ALA A 16 -17.84 20.20 -13.89
N SER A 17 -18.21 20.17 -15.17
CA SER A 17 -18.65 18.94 -15.86
C SER A 17 -17.52 17.93 -16.05
N SER A 18 -16.27 18.38 -16.24
CA SER A 18 -15.13 17.47 -16.35
C SER A 18 -14.72 16.84 -15.02
N LEU A 19 -14.97 17.51 -13.89
CA LEU A 19 -14.72 16.95 -12.55
C LEU A 19 -15.77 15.91 -12.14
N ALA A 20 -17.00 16.04 -12.62
CA ALA A 20 -18.10 15.14 -12.29
C ALA A 20 -18.15 13.86 -13.14
N ALA A 21 -17.41 13.80 -14.26
CA ALA A 21 -17.53 12.76 -15.29
C ALA A 21 -16.24 11.97 -15.51
N GLN A 22 -15.39 11.84 -14.50
CA GLN A 22 -14.29 10.87 -14.58
C GLN A 22 -14.92 9.47 -14.44
N GLU A 23 -15.39 8.92 -15.57
CA GLU A 23 -15.91 7.56 -15.62
C GLU A 23 -14.81 6.62 -15.13
N VAL A 24 -15.13 5.84 -14.09
CA VAL A 24 -14.25 4.76 -13.64
C VAL A 24 -14.14 3.79 -14.81
N ASP A 25 -12.90 3.49 -15.21
CA ASP A 25 -12.63 2.49 -16.23
C ASP A 25 -13.45 1.22 -15.94
N PRO A 26 -14.31 0.75 -16.88
CA PRO A 26 -15.10 -0.46 -16.68
C PRO A 26 -14.28 -1.68 -16.24
N ALA A 27 -13.01 -1.77 -16.66
CA ALA A 27 -12.09 -2.81 -16.21
C ALA A 27 -11.77 -2.68 -14.71
N VAL A 28 -11.54 -1.46 -14.23
CA VAL A 28 -11.31 -1.18 -12.80
C VAL A 28 -12.57 -1.46 -11.97
N ALA A 29 -13.76 -1.08 -12.46
CA ALA A 29 -15.02 -1.39 -11.79
C ALA A 29 -15.23 -2.92 -11.67
N THR A 30 -14.95 -3.67 -12.74
CA THR A 30 -15.04 -5.13 -12.76
C THR A 30 -14.04 -5.76 -11.78
N ALA A 31 -12.78 -5.32 -11.80
CA ALA A 31 -11.75 -5.81 -10.87
C ALA A 31 -12.14 -5.52 -9.42
N ASN A 32 -12.68 -4.34 -9.13
CA ASN A 32 -13.13 -3.98 -7.79
C ASN A 32 -14.26 -4.88 -7.31
N ALA A 33 -15.28 -5.13 -8.14
CA ALA A 33 -16.38 -6.03 -7.78
C ALA A 33 -15.89 -7.47 -7.55
N ALA A 34 -14.95 -7.94 -8.38
CA ALA A 34 -14.35 -9.27 -8.21
C ALA A 34 -13.59 -9.38 -6.88
N LEU A 35 -12.76 -8.39 -6.55
CA LEU A 35 -11.98 -8.36 -5.30
C LEU A 35 -12.85 -8.17 -4.05
N GLU A 36 -14.02 -7.52 -4.17
CA GLU A 36 -15.01 -7.46 -3.08
C GLU A 36 -15.66 -8.81 -2.81
N ALA A 37 -15.98 -9.55 -3.88
CA ALA A 37 -16.56 -10.88 -3.78
C ALA A 37 -15.53 -11.94 -3.34
N ALA A 38 -14.27 -11.79 -3.76
CA ALA A 38 -13.17 -12.71 -3.50
C ALA A 38 -11.87 -11.93 -3.22
N PRO A 39 -11.62 -11.56 -1.95
CA PRO A 39 -10.39 -10.89 -1.54
C PRO A 39 -9.12 -11.68 -1.89
N VAL A 40 -8.01 -10.97 -2.14
CA VAL A 40 -6.72 -11.60 -2.46
C VAL A 40 -6.18 -12.35 -1.25
N PHE A 41 -5.71 -13.57 -1.49
CA PHE A 41 -4.90 -14.34 -0.55
C PHE A 41 -3.48 -14.34 -1.09
N ASP A 42 -2.63 -13.47 -0.54
CA ASP A 42 -1.27 -13.32 -1.01
C ASP A 42 -0.36 -14.37 -0.35
N GLY A 43 0.46 -15.04 -1.17
CA GLY A 43 1.26 -16.19 -0.76
C GLY A 43 2.62 -15.84 -0.16
N HIS A 44 3.08 -14.59 -0.23
CA HIS A 44 4.43 -14.24 0.20
C HIS A 44 4.62 -12.72 0.41
N ASN A 45 4.77 -12.30 1.67
CA ASN A 45 5.07 -10.91 2.00
C ASN A 45 6.14 -10.80 3.10
N ASP A 46 7.19 -10.03 2.82
CA ASP A 46 8.40 -9.88 3.63
C ASP A 46 8.32 -8.79 4.73
N VAL A 47 7.12 -8.37 5.15
CA VAL A 47 6.96 -7.47 6.31
C VAL A 47 7.80 -7.92 7.53
N PRO A 48 7.83 -9.20 7.94
CA PRO A 48 8.68 -9.63 9.06
C PRO A 48 10.18 -9.29 8.87
N ASN A 49 10.71 -9.50 7.67
CA ASN A 49 12.11 -9.13 7.37
C ASN A 49 12.32 -7.60 7.36
N GLN A 50 11.35 -6.82 6.89
CA GLN A 50 11.39 -5.36 6.97
C GLN A 50 11.42 -4.87 8.42
N LEU A 51 10.62 -5.47 9.31
CA LEU A 51 10.60 -5.13 10.73
C LEU A 51 11.92 -5.48 11.42
N ARG A 52 12.52 -6.63 11.07
CA ARG A 52 13.86 -7.00 11.55
C ARG A 52 14.90 -5.95 11.15
N ALA A 53 14.93 -5.60 9.86
CA ALA A 53 15.93 -4.69 9.32
C ALA A 53 15.78 -3.24 9.85
N ARG A 54 14.55 -2.77 10.06
CA ARG A 54 14.27 -1.35 10.36
C ARG A 54 14.18 -1.06 11.85
N VAL A 55 13.63 -1.99 12.63
CA VAL A 55 13.34 -1.78 14.05
C VAL A 55 13.81 -2.93 14.94
N ALA A 56 14.63 -3.85 14.42
CA ALA A 56 15.15 -4.99 15.19
C ALA A 56 14.04 -5.78 15.91
N ASN A 57 12.90 -5.97 15.25
CA ASN A 57 11.68 -6.59 15.78
C ASN A 57 11.08 -5.91 17.04
N GLN A 58 11.52 -4.70 17.41
CA GLN A 58 10.95 -3.91 18.51
C GLN A 58 9.70 -3.15 18.07
N ILE A 59 8.58 -3.87 17.91
CA ILE A 59 7.37 -3.35 17.26
C ILE A 59 6.43 -2.55 18.17
N ASN A 60 6.69 -2.46 19.47
CA ASN A 60 5.77 -1.82 20.43
C ASN A 60 5.46 -0.35 20.10
N GLY A 61 6.39 0.35 19.45
CA GLY A 61 6.22 1.72 18.99
C GLY A 61 6.11 1.87 17.47
N PHE A 62 6.00 0.76 16.74
CA PHE A 62 5.96 0.76 15.28
C PHE A 62 4.52 0.90 14.81
N ASP A 63 4.24 1.94 14.01
CA ASP A 63 2.94 2.16 13.42
C ASP A 63 2.82 1.39 12.09
N PHE A 64 2.13 0.24 12.12
CA PHE A 64 1.84 -0.54 10.92
C PHE A 64 0.52 -0.14 10.23
N ALA A 65 -0.22 0.84 10.77
CA ALA A 65 -1.44 1.32 10.12
C ALA A 65 -1.11 2.08 8.82
N ASP A 66 -0.04 2.87 8.84
CA ASP A 66 0.52 3.58 7.70
C ASP A 66 2.06 3.58 7.79
N THR A 67 2.72 2.91 6.85
CA THR A 67 4.18 2.80 6.82
C THR A 67 4.85 3.81 5.89
N SER A 68 4.15 4.84 5.42
CA SER A 68 4.71 5.91 4.58
C SER A 68 5.88 6.67 5.24
N HIS A 69 5.96 6.66 6.57
CA HIS A 69 7.05 7.28 7.33
C HIS A 69 8.34 6.43 7.38
N THR A 70 8.31 5.17 6.92
CA THR A 70 9.44 4.24 7.09
C THR A 70 10.62 4.52 6.15
N GLY A 71 10.50 5.47 5.21
CA GLY A 71 11.54 5.75 4.22
C GLY A 71 12.92 6.02 4.83
N GLU A 72 12.99 6.83 5.89
CA GLU A 72 14.25 7.25 6.52
C GLU A 72 15.08 6.08 7.08
N SER A 73 14.42 4.99 7.46
CA SER A 73 15.06 3.78 7.99
C SER A 73 15.65 2.86 6.91
N HIS A 74 15.45 3.17 5.61
CA HIS A 74 15.98 2.36 4.51
C HIS A 74 17.20 3.03 3.87
N PRO A 75 18.25 2.27 3.48
CA PRO A 75 19.42 2.82 2.78
C PRO A 75 19.10 3.58 1.49
N GLN A 76 17.96 3.30 0.87
CA GLN A 76 17.50 3.91 -0.38
C GLN A 76 16.32 4.87 -0.19
N ALA A 77 16.03 5.27 1.05
CA ALA A 77 14.86 6.07 1.42
C ALA A 77 13.49 5.44 1.04
N SER A 78 13.46 4.14 0.71
CA SER A 78 12.25 3.42 0.32
C SER A 78 11.37 3.11 1.52
N VAL A 79 10.11 3.54 1.46
CA VAL A 79 9.06 3.15 2.41
C VAL A 79 8.75 1.66 2.25
N MET A 80 8.23 1.05 3.32
CA MET A 80 7.59 -0.27 3.22
C MET A 80 6.40 -0.18 2.26
N GLN A 81 6.19 -1.26 1.50
CA GLN A 81 5.09 -1.36 0.53
C GLN A 81 3.77 -1.77 1.19
N THR A 82 3.84 -2.30 2.40
CA THR A 82 2.71 -2.91 3.10
C THR A 82 2.44 -2.17 4.42
N ASP A 83 1.16 -1.87 4.64
CA ASP A 83 0.55 -1.42 5.88
C ASP A 83 -0.94 -1.79 5.85
N LEU A 84 -1.63 -1.62 6.98
CA LEU A 84 -3.04 -1.98 7.07
C LEU A 84 -3.92 -1.17 6.12
N ALA A 85 -3.63 0.12 5.93
CA ALA A 85 -4.39 0.97 5.02
C ALA A 85 -4.34 0.47 3.56
N ARG A 86 -3.14 0.15 3.05
CA ARG A 86 -2.94 -0.36 1.70
C ARG A 86 -3.45 -1.79 1.53
N LEU A 87 -3.33 -2.65 2.54
CA LEU A 87 -3.92 -4.01 2.51
C LEU A 87 -5.45 -3.94 2.37
N ALA A 88 -6.09 -3.06 3.15
CA ALA A 88 -7.54 -2.84 3.08
C ALA A 88 -7.94 -2.25 1.72
N GLN A 89 -7.23 -1.22 1.24
CA GLN A 89 -7.48 -0.62 -0.08
C GLN A 89 -7.32 -1.64 -1.21
N GLY A 90 -6.32 -2.52 -1.13
CA GLY A 90 -6.05 -3.58 -2.09
C GLY A 90 -6.93 -4.82 -1.97
N LYS A 91 -7.86 -4.85 -1.00
CA LYS A 91 -8.77 -5.99 -0.74
C LYS A 91 -7.99 -7.30 -0.50
N VAL A 92 -6.90 -7.23 0.25
CA VAL A 92 -6.16 -8.41 0.70
C VAL A 92 -6.86 -8.98 1.92
N GLY A 93 -7.45 -10.17 1.78
CA GLY A 93 -8.21 -10.83 2.84
C GLY A 93 -7.39 -11.82 3.67
N ALA A 94 -6.29 -12.32 3.12
CA ALA A 94 -5.34 -13.16 3.83
C ALA A 94 -3.92 -12.95 3.32
N GLN A 95 -2.96 -13.20 4.19
CA GLN A 95 -1.54 -13.04 3.89
C GLN A 95 -0.75 -14.19 4.51
N PHE A 96 0.08 -14.81 3.69
CA PHE A 96 1.18 -15.63 4.17
C PHE A 96 2.39 -14.73 4.37
N TRP A 97 2.73 -14.49 5.65
CA TRP A 97 3.90 -13.71 6.02
C TRP A 97 5.16 -14.58 5.91
N SER A 98 6.14 -14.07 5.18
CA SER A 98 7.39 -14.78 4.92
C SER A 98 8.23 -14.84 6.20
N VAL A 99 8.44 -16.05 6.72
CA VAL A 99 9.51 -16.35 7.67
C VAL A 99 10.77 -16.62 6.86
N TYR A 100 11.42 -15.54 6.44
CA TYR A 100 12.64 -15.56 5.66
C TYR A 100 13.87 -15.49 6.57
N VAL A 101 14.85 -16.34 6.26
CA VAL A 101 16.19 -16.31 6.85
C VAL A 101 17.20 -16.26 5.70
N PRO A 102 18.13 -15.30 5.67
CA PRO A 102 19.21 -15.28 4.69
C PRO A 102 20.00 -16.60 4.72
N SER A 103 20.40 -17.08 3.54
CA SER A 103 21.27 -18.24 3.46
C SER A 103 22.55 -17.99 4.25
N ASN A 104 22.81 -18.84 5.25
CA ASN A 104 23.99 -18.79 6.08
C ASN A 104 24.51 -20.22 6.33
N PRO A 105 25.82 -20.40 6.60
CA PRO A 105 26.39 -21.71 6.93
C PRO A 105 26.21 -22.12 8.39
N ASP A 106 25.68 -21.24 9.25
CA ASP A 106 25.46 -21.50 10.68
C ASP A 106 24.02 -21.94 10.91
N GLU A 107 23.80 -23.26 10.89
CA GLU A 107 22.47 -23.85 11.04
C GLU A 107 21.78 -23.47 12.37
N ALA A 108 22.55 -23.29 13.44
CA ALA A 108 21.99 -22.92 14.74
C ALA A 108 21.47 -21.48 14.72
N GLU A 109 22.23 -20.57 14.12
CA GLU A 109 21.78 -19.19 13.88
C GLU A 109 20.54 -19.17 12.99
N ALA A 110 20.51 -19.97 11.91
CA ALA A 110 19.36 -20.03 11.01
C ALA A 110 18.07 -20.45 11.74
N VAL A 111 18.15 -21.49 12.59
CA VAL A 111 17.00 -21.93 13.40
C VAL A 111 16.56 -20.85 14.37
N GLN A 112 17.50 -20.19 15.06
CA GLN A 112 17.18 -19.07 15.95
C GLN A 112 16.44 -17.97 15.19
N GLN A 113 16.94 -17.57 14.02
CA GLN A 113 16.30 -16.52 13.22
C GLN A 113 14.88 -16.92 12.80
N VAL A 114 14.63 -18.18 12.39
CA VAL A 114 13.26 -18.66 12.08
C VAL A 114 12.30 -18.43 13.25
N ILE A 115 12.74 -18.66 14.49
CA ILE A 115 11.91 -18.49 15.69
C ILE A 115 11.77 -17.01 16.10
N GLU A 116 12.74 -16.16 15.75
CA GLU A 116 12.74 -14.72 16.03
C GLU A 116 11.85 -13.90 15.08
N GLN A 117 11.58 -14.41 13.87
CA GLN A 117 10.69 -13.77 12.90
C GLN A 117 9.23 -13.83 13.34
#